data_AF-A0A6J4R8K8-F1
#
_entry.id   AF-A0A6J4R8K8-F1
#
_cell.length_a   1.000
_cell.length_b   1.000
_cell.length_c   1.000
_cell.angle_alpha   90.00
_cell.angle_beta   90.00
_cell.angle_gamma   90.00
#
_symmetry.space_group_name_H-M   'P 1'
#
loop_
_entity.id
_entity.type
_entity.pdbx_description
1 polymer ?
#
loop_
_entity_poly.entity_id
_entity_poly.type
_entity_poly.pdbx_seq_one_letter_code
_entity_poly.pdbx_strand_id
1 'polypeptide(L)' 'MGNLATEYPDLKQHLYTGDGKLRSFVNVYKGDEDIRYLDGPDTEVGEGDELSIIPSIAGGRCL' A
#
# COMPACT_ATOMS: atom_id res chain seq x y z
N MET A 1 -4.55 7.61 -3.94
CA MET A 1 -4.17 6.20 -4.25
C MET A 1 -4.82 5.54 -5.48
N GLY A 2 -5.97 5.99 -5.99
CA GLY A 2 -6.68 5.28 -7.07
C GLY A 2 -5.88 5.10 -8.38
N ASN A 3 -4.97 6.02 -8.70
CA ASN A 3 -4.19 5.98 -9.94
C ASN A 3 -3.09 4.88 -9.90
N LEU A 4 -2.38 4.75 -8.78
CA LEU A 4 -1.30 3.76 -8.60
C LEU A 4 -1.80 2.31 -8.71
N ALA A 5 -3.00 2.02 -8.20
CA ALA A 5 -3.62 0.70 -8.33
C ALA A 5 -4.16 0.40 -9.74
N THR A 6 -4.29 1.42 -10.58
CA THR A 6 -4.74 1.32 -11.97
C THR A 6 -3.54 1.16 -12.91
N GLU A 7 -2.45 1.88 -12.66
CA GLU A 7 -1.20 1.77 -13.42
C GLU A 7 -0.43 0.47 -13.12
N TYR A 8 -0.53 -0.03 -11.89
CA TYR A 8 0.15 -1.27 -11.45
C TYR A 8 -0.86 -2.30 -10.92
N PRO A 9 -1.58 -2.99 -11.81
CA PRO A 9 -2.60 -3.96 -11.42
C PRO A 9 -2.02 -5.13 -10.60
N ASP A 10 -0.76 -5.48 -10.83
CA ASP A 10 -0.05 -6.48 -10.05
C ASP A 10 0.25 -6.01 -8.63
N LEU A 11 0.44 -4.72 -8.38
CA LEU A 11 0.52 -4.21 -7.01
C LEU A 11 -0.85 -4.29 -6.32
N LYS A 12 -1.94 -4.02 -7.03
CA LYS A 12 -3.29 -4.02 -6.43
C LYS A 12 -3.63 -5.36 -5.77
N GLN A 13 -3.30 -6.50 -6.39
CA GLN A 13 -3.53 -7.84 -5.83
C GLN A 13 -2.69 -8.15 -4.57
N HIS A 14 -1.52 -7.52 -4.45
CA HIS A 14 -0.62 -7.67 -3.29
C HIS A 14 -0.96 -6.69 -2.16
N LEU A 15 -1.56 -5.54 -2.47
CA LEU A 15 -1.92 -4.48 -1.51
C LEU A 15 -3.32 -4.67 -0.93
N TYR A 16 -4.28 -5.04 -1.78
CA TYR A 16 -5.69 -5.14 -1.41
C TYR A 16 -6.14 -6.61 -1.35
N THR A 17 -7.13 -6.89 -0.50
CA THR A 17 -7.87 -8.15 -0.50
C THR A 17 -8.88 -8.16 -1.64
N GLY A 18 -9.48 -9.33 -1.94
CA GLY A 18 -10.51 -9.45 -2.98
C GLY A 18 -11.71 -8.51 -2.77
N ASP A 19 -11.98 -8.11 -1.52
CA ASP A 19 -13.01 -7.15 -1.14
C ASP A 19 -12.59 -5.67 -1.26
N GLY A 20 -11.40 -5.38 -1.80
CA GLY A 20 -10.90 -4.03 -1.99
C GLY A 20 -10.37 -3.34 -0.73
N LYS A 21 -10.16 -4.08 0.37
CA LYS A 21 -9.57 -3.54 1.61
C LYS A 21 -8.06 -3.70 1.61
N LEU A 22 -7.32 -2.72 2.14
CA LEU A 22 -5.88 -2.84 2.29
C LEU A 22 -5.54 -4.00 3.25
N ARG A 23 -4.60 -4.85 2.85
CA ARG A 23 -4.14 -5.98 3.67
C ARG A 23 -3.44 -5.46 4.92
N SER A 24 -3.77 -6.00 6.09
CA SER A 24 -3.23 -5.54 7.37
C SER A 24 -1.71 -5.69 7.52
N PHE A 25 -1.09 -6.58 6.73
CA PHE A 25 0.36 -6.80 6.72
C PHE A 25 1.10 -5.93 5.69
N VAL A 26 0.42 -4.99 5.05
CA VAL A 26 1.06 -4.01 4.18
C VAL A 26 1.12 -2.68 4.93
N ASN A 27 2.32 -2.15 5.08
CA ASN A 27 2.51 -0.79 5.59
C ASN A 27 2.75 0.12 4.40
N VAL A 28 2.04 1.24 4.36
CA VAL A 28 2.16 2.23 3.29
C VAL A 28 2.47 3.57 3.95
N TYR A 29 3.48 4.25 3.43
CA TYR A 29 3.96 5.52 3.94
C TYR A 29 3.90 6.56 2.83
N LYS A 30 3.59 7.80 3.21
CA LYS A 30 3.71 8.99 2.38
C LYS A 30 4.87 9.82 2.95
N GLY A 31 6.00 9.81 2.25
CA GLY A 31 7.28 10.22 2.83
C GLY A 31 7.62 9.36 4.03
N ASP A 32 7.72 9.97 5.22
CA ASP A 32 8.03 9.31 6.48
C ASP A 32 6.80 8.94 7.33
N GLU A 33 5.58 9.28 6.89
CA GLU A 33 4.35 9.11 7.67
C GLU A 33 3.50 7.92 7.20
N ASP A 34 3.09 7.04 8.12
CA ASP A 34 2.22 5.88 7.80
C ASP A 34 0.80 6.39 7.50
N ILE A 35 0.25 5.98 6.35
CA ILE A 35 -1.09 6.43 5.90
C ILE A 35 -2.20 6.10 6.90
N ARG A 36 -2.00 5.14 7.81
CA ARG A 36 -2.96 4.81 8.86
C ARG A 36 -3.19 5.95 9.86
N TYR A 37 -2.25 6.88 9.97
CA TYR A 37 -2.40 8.10 10.77
C TYR A 37 -2.92 9.29 9.95
N LEU A 38 -3.02 9.12 8.63
CA LEU A 38 -3.65 10.04 7.68
C LEU A 38 -5.09 9.55 7.39
N ASP A 39 -5.52 9.60 6.12
CA ASP A 39 -6.82 9.13 5.66
C ASP A 39 -6.80 7.66 5.21
N GLY A 40 -5.77 6.90 5.60
CA GLY A 40 -5.61 5.51 5.21
C GLY A 40 -5.54 5.36 3.69
N PRO A 41 -6.29 4.41 3.08
CA PRO A 41 -6.29 4.21 1.63
C PRO A 41 -6.83 5.41 0.82
N ASP A 42 -7.58 6.30 1.46
CA ASP A 42 -8.10 7.53 0.86
C ASP A 42 -7.11 8.71 0.91
N THR A 43 -5.92 8.50 1.50
CA THR A 43 -4.85 9.51 1.55
C THR A 43 -4.57 10.06 0.15
N GLU A 44 -4.69 11.38 0.03
CA GLU A 44 -4.42 12.09 -1.21
C GLU A 44 -2.91 12.10 -1.49
N VAL A 45 -2.55 11.82 -2.74
CA VAL A 45 -1.16 11.75 -3.19
C VAL A 45 -1.05 12.60 -4.43
N GLY A 46 -0.27 13.67 -4.33
CA GLY A 46 -0.02 14.62 -5.39
C GLY A 46 1.25 14.30 -6.17
N GLU A 47 1.50 15.08 -7.22
CA GLU A 47 2.78 15.03 -7.93
C GLU A 47 3.92 15.49 -7.01
N GLY A 48 4.96 14.65 -6.90
CA GLY A 48 6.12 14.88 -6.04
C GLY A 48 6.06 14.20 -4.67
N ASP A 49 4.92 13.62 -4.30
CA ASP A 49 4.81 12.81 -3.09
C ASP A 49 5.50 11.45 -3.29
N GLU A 50 6.38 11.08 -2.36
CA GLU A 50 6.98 9.75 -2.35
C GLU A 50 6.10 8.77 -1.56
N LEU A 51 5.78 7.63 -2.17
CA LEU A 51 5.07 6.54 -1.50
C LEU A 51 5.97 5.34 -1.27
N SER A 52 6.12 4.97 0.00
CA SER A 52 6.86 3.78 0.40
C SER A 52 5.89 2.67 0.79
N ILE A 53 5.94 1.56 0.05
CA ILE A 53 5.12 0.38 0.31
C ILE A 53 6.03 -0.71 0.84
N ILE A 54 5.86 -1.05 2.12
CA ILE A 54 6.65 -2.07 2.80
C ILE A 54 5.75 -3.30 3.03
N PRO A 55 5.90 -4.37 2.23
CA PRO A 55 5.24 -5.63 2.54
C PRO A 55 5.87 -6.20 3.79
N SER A 56 5.07 -6.42 4.83
CA SER A 56 5.51 -7.18 6.01
C SER A 56 5.48 -8.66 5.64
N ILE A 57 6.55 -9.12 5.00
CA ILE A 57 6.80 -10.54 4.82
C ILE A 57 7.35 -11.04 6.16
N ALA A 58 6.49 -11.64 6.97
CA ALA A 58 6.97 -12.61 7.94
C ALA A 58 7.62 -13.74 7.12
N GLY A 59 8.95 -13.76 7.07
CA GLY A 59 9.71 -14.77 6.35
C GLY A 59 9.24 -16.16 6.77
N GLY A 60 8.67 -16.90 5.82
CA GLY A 60 8.08 -18.19 6.08
C GLY A 60 7.91 -18.96 4.79
N ARG A 61 9.04 -19.45 4.25
CA ARG A 61 9.20 -20.77 3.63
C ARG A 61 10.54 -20.84 2.90
N CYS A 62 11.54 -21.42 3.56
CA CYS A 62 12.48 -22.29 2.84
C CYS A 62 11.91 -23.71 2.96
N LEU A 63 11.63 -24.33 1.81
CA LEU A 63 11.38 -25.77 1.68
C LEU A 63 12.74 -26.48 1.61
#